data_AF-A0AAJ6QQ77-F1
#
_entry.id   AF-A0AAJ6QQ77-F1
#
_cell.length_a   1.000
_cell.length_b   1.000
_cell.length_c   1.000
_cell.angle_alpha   90.00
_cell.angle_beta   90.00
_cell.angle_gamma   90.00
#
_symmetry.space_group_name_H-M   'P 1'
#
loop_
_entity.id
_entity.type
_entity.pdbx_description
1 polymer ?
#
loop_
_entity_poly.entity_id
_entity_poly.type
_entity_poly.pdbx_seq_one_letter_code
_entity_poly.pdbx_strand_id
1 'polypeptide(L)'
;MPFLMSYVGLKEGRSVGGCADLFDLTSDRQSFEDSLRNGGLSLVAPGGAYESVFSKNYELEWQSRYGFARVAKATGVPVIPMFTTNLQHAMPLAEFVKSDAMKKWYAITKRPLILPKTYLPVKMRTFLGEPLHCGPDEEPAMFAQR
;
A
#
# COMPACT_ATOMS: atom_id res chain seq x y z
N MET A 1 0.18 -0.03 16.68
CA MET A 1 -1.08 0.71 16.42
C MET A 1 -0.72 2.18 16.22
N PRO A 2 -0.71 2.72 15.00
CA PRO A 2 -1.21 2.16 13.73
C PRO A 2 -0.23 1.20 12.99
N PHE A 3 -0.62 0.79 11.76
CA PHE A 3 0.09 0.02 10.69
C PHE A 3 -0.14 0.75 9.32
N LEU A 4 0.05 0.24 8.09
CA LEU A 4 0.82 -0.87 7.50
C LEU A 4 1.58 -0.30 6.26
N MET A 5 2.91 -0.44 6.15
CA MET A 5 3.71 0.12 5.04
C MET A 5 4.93 -0.74 4.61
N SER A 6 4.87 -2.07 4.71
CA SER A 6 6.01 -3.01 4.65
C SER A 6 7.06 -2.76 3.53
N TYR A 7 8.34 -2.56 3.89
CA TYR A 7 9.53 -2.49 3.00
C TYR A 7 10.49 -3.67 3.30
N VAL A 8 11.38 -4.05 2.34
CA VAL A 8 12.74 -4.64 2.48
C VAL A 8 13.20 -5.37 1.19
N GLY A 9 13.86 -4.69 0.25
CA GLY A 9 14.77 -5.36 -0.69
C GLY A 9 14.33 -5.48 -2.16
N LEU A 10 15.04 -4.73 -3.02
CA LEU A 10 14.95 -4.76 -4.48
C LEU A 10 15.54 -6.05 -5.09
N LYS A 11 14.89 -6.61 -6.12
CA LYS A 11 15.61 -6.98 -7.36
C LYS A 11 14.71 -7.09 -8.61
N GLU A 12 15.27 -6.60 -9.70
CA GLU A 12 14.82 -6.51 -11.12
C GLU A 12 13.70 -7.46 -11.59
N GLY A 13 12.63 -6.88 -12.18
CA GLY A 13 11.43 -7.63 -12.60
C GLY A 13 10.56 -7.06 -13.75
N ARG A 14 11.16 -6.59 -14.85
CA ARG A 14 10.53 -6.34 -16.19
C ARG A 14 9.19 -5.56 -16.26
N SER A 15 9.31 -4.22 -16.33
CA SER A 15 8.66 -3.30 -17.30
C SER A 15 7.30 -3.71 -17.95
N VAL A 16 6.26 -2.92 -17.70
CA VAL A 16 5.00 -2.89 -18.49
C VAL A 16 4.53 -1.43 -18.69
N GLY A 17 4.85 -0.93 -19.88
CA GLY A 17 4.66 0.44 -20.40
C GLY A 17 3.78 1.43 -19.64
N GLY A 18 4.40 2.43 -19.00
CA GLY A 18 3.74 3.66 -18.57
C GLY A 18 4.44 4.39 -17.41
N CYS A 19 3.71 5.30 -16.76
CA CYS A 19 4.18 6.00 -15.55
C CYS A 19 4.49 5.04 -14.37
N ALA A 20 4.08 3.78 -14.47
CA ALA A 20 4.43 2.70 -13.54
C ALA A 20 5.89 2.23 -13.69
N ASP A 21 6.47 2.26 -14.89
CA ASP A 21 7.87 1.85 -15.14
C ASP A 21 8.87 2.78 -14.43
N LEU A 22 8.52 4.05 -14.27
CA LEU A 22 9.35 5.05 -13.58
C LEU A 22 9.56 4.74 -12.09
N PHE A 23 8.73 3.87 -11.51
CA PHE A 23 8.74 3.49 -10.10
C PHE A 23 8.77 1.97 -9.87
N ASP A 24 9.01 1.17 -10.92
CA ASP A 24 9.04 -0.31 -10.92
C ASP A 24 7.79 -0.94 -10.25
N LEU A 25 6.61 -0.32 -10.46
CA LEU A 25 5.35 -0.72 -9.85
C LEU A 25 4.67 -1.85 -10.63
N THR A 26 5.09 -3.09 -10.37
CA THR A 26 4.44 -4.31 -10.90
C THR A 26 2.93 -4.27 -10.63
N SER A 27 2.14 -4.14 -11.69
CA SER A 27 0.68 -3.93 -11.59
C SER A 27 -0.12 -5.23 -11.64
N ASP A 28 0.48 -6.33 -12.06
CA ASP A 28 -0.17 -7.64 -12.16
C ASP A 28 0.11 -8.53 -10.93
N ARG A 29 -0.92 -9.26 -10.51
CA ARG A 29 -0.85 -10.15 -9.34
C ARG A 29 0.17 -11.29 -9.52
N GLN A 30 0.36 -11.76 -10.75
CA GLN A 30 1.10 -12.99 -11.01
C GLN A 30 2.61 -12.76 -10.91
N SER A 31 3.15 -11.73 -11.56
CA SER A 31 4.55 -11.32 -11.39
C SER A 31 4.87 -10.92 -9.95
N PHE A 32 3.90 -10.34 -9.24
CA PHE A 32 4.02 -10.04 -7.81
C PHE A 32 4.09 -11.31 -6.95
N GLU A 33 3.26 -12.33 -7.21
CA GLU A 33 3.33 -13.65 -6.56
C GLU A 33 4.62 -14.41 -6.91
N ASP A 34 5.06 -14.36 -8.17
CA ASP A 34 6.29 -15.01 -8.64
C ASP A 34 7.54 -14.36 -8.05
N SER A 35 7.58 -13.02 -7.93
CA SER A 35 8.65 -12.30 -7.24
C SER A 35 8.83 -12.77 -5.79
N LEU A 36 7.72 -12.86 -5.04
CA LEU A 36 7.73 -13.35 -3.66
C LEU A 36 8.15 -14.83 -3.56
N ARG A 37 7.69 -15.69 -4.50
CA ARG A 37 8.08 -17.11 -4.57
C ARG A 37 9.57 -17.29 -4.87
N ASN A 38 10.17 -16.37 -5.62
CA ASN A 38 11.60 -16.37 -5.92
C ASN A 38 12.47 -15.79 -4.79
N GLY A 39 11.89 -15.49 -3.61
CA GLY A 39 12.60 -14.88 -2.48
C GLY A 39 12.83 -13.37 -2.63
N GLY A 40 12.20 -12.73 -3.62
CA GLY A 40 12.08 -11.28 -3.68
C GLY A 40 11.12 -10.75 -2.61
N LEU A 41 11.08 -9.44 -2.43
CA LEU A 41 10.16 -8.79 -1.50
C LEU A 41 9.51 -7.57 -2.14
N SER A 42 8.22 -7.40 -1.84
CA SER A 42 7.37 -6.42 -2.48
C SER A 42 6.66 -5.54 -1.46
N LEU A 43 6.55 -4.24 -1.77
CA LEU A 43 5.78 -3.27 -0.99
C LEU A 43 4.31 -3.27 -1.43
N VAL A 44 3.38 -3.25 -0.47
CA VAL A 44 1.96 -3.00 -0.75
C VAL A 44 1.41 -1.98 0.24
N ALA A 45 0.86 -0.89 -0.30
CA ALA A 45 -0.08 -0.05 0.44
C ALA A 45 -1.47 -0.72 0.34
N PRO A 46 -2.02 -1.34 1.39
CA PRO A 46 -3.30 -2.06 1.34
C PRO A 46 -4.46 -1.18 0.86
N GLY A 47 -4.48 0.10 1.27
CA GLY A 47 -5.46 1.07 0.78
C GLY A 47 -5.07 1.81 -0.51
N GLY A 48 -3.91 1.50 -1.10
CA GLY A 48 -3.45 1.97 -2.40
C GLY A 48 -3.59 3.48 -2.63
N ALA A 49 -3.89 3.86 -3.87
CA ALA A 49 -4.03 5.26 -4.25
C ALA A 49 -5.12 6.02 -3.45
N TYR A 50 -6.26 5.37 -3.16
CA TYR A 50 -7.34 5.97 -2.38
C TYR A 50 -6.88 6.40 -0.98
N GLU A 51 -6.28 5.49 -0.21
CA GLU A 51 -5.79 5.79 1.15
C GLU A 51 -4.67 6.83 1.11
N SER A 52 -3.77 6.76 0.12
CA SER A 52 -2.67 7.72 -0.07
C SER A 52 -3.11 9.17 -0.35
N VAL A 53 -4.39 9.37 -0.69
CA VAL A 53 -5.00 10.68 -0.96
C VAL A 53 -5.98 11.08 0.15
N PHE A 54 -6.84 10.16 0.57
CA PHE A 54 -8.02 10.46 1.39
C PHE A 54 -7.84 10.21 2.89
N SER A 55 -6.86 9.40 3.30
CA SER A 55 -6.58 9.15 4.73
C SER A 55 -6.29 10.47 5.46
N LYS A 56 -6.88 10.60 6.65
CA LYS A 56 -6.59 11.64 7.63
C LYS A 56 -6.00 10.97 8.88
N ASN A 57 -5.09 11.65 9.57
CA ASN A 57 -4.54 11.20 10.86
C ASN A 57 -3.99 9.76 10.91
N TYR A 58 -3.53 9.23 9.76
CA TYR A 58 -3.10 7.83 9.60
C TYR A 58 -4.22 6.78 9.83
N GLU A 59 -5.48 7.16 9.66
CA GLU A 59 -6.60 6.22 9.59
C GLU A 59 -6.47 5.29 8.38
N LEU A 60 -6.75 4.00 8.60
CA LEU A 60 -6.71 2.96 7.58
C LEU A 60 -7.99 3.02 6.74
N GLU A 61 -7.85 3.32 5.45
CA GLU A 61 -8.98 3.49 4.50
C GLU A 61 -8.95 2.43 3.39
N TRP A 62 -8.49 1.20 3.69
CA TRP A 62 -8.48 0.10 2.72
C TRP A 62 -9.87 -0.47 2.38
N GLN A 63 -10.89 -0.22 3.20
CA GLN A 63 -12.28 -0.69 2.98
C GLN A 63 -12.32 -2.24 2.81
N SER A 64 -12.96 -2.76 1.77
CA SER A 64 -13.03 -4.20 1.46
C SER A 64 -11.87 -4.71 0.60
N ARG A 65 -10.71 -4.02 0.58
CA ARG A 65 -9.56 -4.40 -0.26
C ARG A 65 -8.53 -5.23 0.51
N TYR A 66 -8.60 -6.54 0.31
CA TYR A 66 -7.73 -7.54 0.94
C TYR A 66 -6.82 -8.25 -0.10
N GLY A 67 -6.40 -7.54 -1.16
CA GLY A 67 -5.56 -8.09 -2.23
C GLY A 67 -4.22 -8.65 -1.73
N PHE A 68 -3.57 -7.93 -0.80
CA PHE A 68 -2.33 -8.38 -0.15
C PHE A 68 -2.53 -9.69 0.62
N ALA A 69 -3.66 -9.85 1.32
CA ALA A 69 -3.98 -11.07 2.06
C ALA A 69 -4.22 -12.27 1.14
N ARG A 70 -4.79 -12.06 -0.05
CA ARG A 70 -4.93 -13.11 -1.07
C ARG A 70 -3.56 -13.58 -1.54
N VAL A 71 -2.63 -12.66 -1.78
CA VAL A 71 -1.24 -13.00 -2.15
C VAL A 71 -0.52 -13.72 -1.01
N ALA A 72 -0.62 -13.21 0.22
CA ALA A 72 -0.02 -13.85 1.40
C ALA A 72 -0.50 -15.30 1.55
N LYS A 73 -1.80 -15.56 1.39
CA LYS A 73 -2.36 -16.93 1.38
C LYS A 73 -1.87 -17.77 0.19
N ALA A 74 -1.77 -17.17 -1.01
CA ALA A 74 -1.36 -17.86 -2.23
C ALA A 74 0.15 -18.17 -2.32
N THR A 75 0.98 -17.49 -1.52
CA THR A 75 2.46 -17.63 -1.52
C THR A 75 3.00 -18.21 -0.21
N GLY A 76 2.23 -18.15 0.89
CA GLY A 76 2.65 -18.59 2.22
C GLY A 76 3.62 -17.65 2.94
N VAL A 77 4.03 -16.55 2.29
CA VAL A 77 4.99 -15.60 2.87
C VAL A 77 4.36 -14.77 4.00
N PRO A 78 5.14 -14.38 5.03
CA PRO A 78 4.65 -13.48 6.05
C PRO A 78 4.40 -12.05 5.51
N VAL A 79 3.39 -11.39 6.05
CA VAL A 79 3.17 -9.94 5.91
C VAL A 79 3.73 -9.26 7.15
N ILE A 80 4.61 -8.28 6.99
CA ILE A 80 5.28 -7.60 8.10
C ILE A 80 4.71 -6.19 8.29
N PRO A 81 3.86 -5.97 9.31
CA PRO A 81 3.91 -4.84 10.23
C PRO A 81 4.76 -3.63 9.81
N MET A 82 4.22 -2.50 9.36
CA MET A 82 5.05 -1.28 9.29
C MET A 82 4.24 0.01 9.47
N PHE A 83 4.82 1.05 10.06
CA PHE A 83 4.18 2.36 10.15
C PHE A 83 5.20 3.49 10.06
N THR A 84 5.00 4.47 9.18
CA THR A 84 5.92 5.60 9.00
C THR A 84 5.30 6.89 9.53
N THR A 85 5.70 7.28 10.75
CA THR A 85 5.31 8.57 11.33
C THR A 85 5.84 9.73 10.49
N ASN A 86 5.10 10.83 10.53
CA ASN A 86 5.35 12.08 9.80
C ASN A 86 5.25 11.98 8.27
N LEU A 87 4.90 10.82 7.68
CA LEU A 87 4.72 10.68 6.23
C LEU A 87 3.66 11.65 5.66
N GLN A 88 2.52 11.81 6.34
CA GLN A 88 1.46 12.76 5.91
C GLN A 88 1.87 14.23 6.09
N HIS A 89 2.88 14.52 6.93
CA HIS A 89 3.46 15.86 7.10
C HIS A 89 4.62 16.11 6.14
N ALA A 90 5.33 15.06 5.73
CA ALA A 90 6.36 15.11 4.70
C ALA A 90 5.77 15.34 3.32
N MET A 91 4.57 14.81 3.07
CA MET A 91 3.88 14.86 1.77
C MET A 91 2.44 15.42 1.94
N PRO A 92 2.28 16.68 2.39
CA PRO A 92 0.97 17.24 2.67
C PRO A 92 0.18 17.40 1.36
N LEU A 93 -1.08 16.96 1.41
CA LEU A 93 -2.09 17.20 0.38
C LEU A 93 -3.04 18.30 0.86
N ALA A 94 -3.40 19.22 -0.04
CA ALA A 94 -4.31 20.30 0.29
C ALA A 94 -5.69 19.77 0.71
N GLU A 95 -6.31 20.38 1.74
CA GLU A 95 -7.57 19.88 2.33
C GLU A 95 -8.73 19.73 1.33
N PHE A 96 -8.79 20.55 0.27
CA PHE A 96 -9.81 20.42 -0.78
C PHE A 96 -9.77 19.04 -1.46
N VAL A 97 -8.57 18.43 -1.56
CA VAL A 97 -8.36 17.11 -2.15
C VAL A 97 -8.99 16.02 -1.29
N LYS A 98 -9.08 16.25 0.02
CA LYS A 98 -9.67 15.32 1.00
C LYS A 98 -11.17 15.53 1.24
N SER A 99 -11.82 16.39 0.44
CA SER A 99 -13.24 16.70 0.56
C SER A 99 -14.15 15.54 0.15
N ASP A 100 -15.37 15.48 0.70
CA ASP A 100 -16.37 14.46 0.32
C ASP A 100 -16.77 14.55 -1.15
N ALA A 101 -16.74 15.75 -1.74
CA ALA A 101 -16.94 15.94 -3.17
C ALA A 101 -15.85 15.20 -3.98
N MET A 102 -14.60 15.27 -3.55
CA MET A 102 -13.51 14.56 -4.21
C MET A 102 -13.52 13.05 -3.91
N LYS A 103 -13.89 12.62 -2.68
CA LYS A 103 -14.13 11.19 -2.37
C LYS A 103 -15.22 10.61 -3.30
N LYS A 104 -16.34 11.32 -3.50
CA LYS A 104 -17.43 10.92 -4.43
C LYS A 104 -16.97 10.89 -5.89
N TRP A 105 -16.26 11.93 -6.34
CA TRP A 105 -15.72 11.98 -7.71
C TRP A 105 -14.75 10.83 -7.99
N TYR A 106 -13.80 10.56 -7.09
CA TYR A 106 -12.88 9.42 -7.22
C TYR A 106 -13.63 8.08 -7.16
N ALA A 107 -14.69 7.95 -6.35
CA ALA A 107 -15.48 6.72 -6.28
C ALA A 107 -16.10 6.36 -7.65
N ILE A 108 -16.45 7.36 -8.46
CA ILE A 108 -16.97 7.21 -9.83
C ILE A 108 -15.83 7.02 -10.84
N THR A 109 -14.83 7.90 -10.85
CA THR A 109 -13.80 7.92 -11.91
C THR A 109 -12.71 6.86 -11.74
N LYS A 110 -12.46 6.40 -10.51
CA LYS A 110 -11.36 5.52 -10.08
C LYS A 110 -9.95 6.00 -10.50
N ARG A 111 -9.81 7.25 -10.96
CA ARG A 111 -8.53 7.82 -11.41
C ARG A 111 -7.89 8.63 -10.29
N PRO A 112 -6.65 8.33 -9.87
CA PRO A 112 -5.95 9.15 -8.90
C PRO A 112 -5.69 10.54 -9.45
N LEU A 113 -6.02 11.56 -8.67
CA LEU A 113 -5.64 12.93 -8.97
C LEU A 113 -4.15 13.10 -8.62
N ILE A 114 -3.29 12.95 -9.62
CA ILE A 114 -1.84 13.13 -9.47
C ILE A 114 -1.55 14.64 -9.44
N LEU A 115 -1.70 15.24 -8.26
CA LEU A 115 -1.20 16.59 -8.00
C LEU A 115 0.30 16.53 -7.65
N PRO A 116 1.09 17.55 -8.03
CA PRO A 116 2.45 17.71 -7.52
C PRO A 116 2.44 17.76 -5.99
N LYS A 117 2.95 16.71 -5.35
CA LYS A 117 3.14 16.68 -3.89
C LYS A 117 4.34 17.55 -3.55
N THR A 118 4.18 18.42 -2.55
CA THR A 118 5.34 19.05 -1.93
C THR A 118 6.03 18.05 -1.00
N TYR A 119 7.35 18.17 -0.87
CA TYR A 119 8.14 17.32 0.02
C TYR A 119 8.80 18.20 1.08
N LEU A 120 8.30 18.11 2.32
CA LEU A 120 8.82 18.87 3.45
C LEU A 120 9.89 18.06 4.19
N PRO A 121 11.03 18.67 4.60
CA PRO A 121 12.10 17.98 5.29
C PRO A 121 11.76 17.73 6.76
N VAL A 122 10.86 16.79 7.01
CA VAL A 122 10.47 16.34 8.36
C VAL A 122 11.11 15.00 8.70
N LYS A 123 11.46 14.80 9.97
CA LYS A 123 12.04 13.54 10.45
C LYS A 123 10.96 12.45 10.45
N MET A 124 11.01 11.57 9.45
CA MET A 124 10.20 10.34 9.46
C MET A 124 10.80 9.30 10.40
N ARG A 125 9.95 8.45 11.00
CA ARG A 125 10.37 7.24 11.70
C ARG A 125 9.46 6.10 11.32
N THR A 126 10.09 5.03 10.84
CA THR A 126 9.45 3.79 10.44
C THR A 126 9.56 2.77 11.56
N PHE A 127 8.41 2.24 11.97
CA PHE A 127 8.26 1.16 12.94
C PHE A 127 7.98 -0.12 12.18
N LEU A 128 8.56 -1.24 12.59
CA LEU A 128 8.22 -2.58 12.10
C LEU A 128 7.40 -3.30 13.18
N GLY A 129 6.44 -4.13 12.74
CA GLY A 129 5.68 -5.05 13.59
C GLY A 129 6.10 -6.50 13.35
N GLU A 130 5.52 -7.41 14.14
CA GLU A 130 5.81 -8.83 14.02
C GLU A 130 5.33 -9.44 12.68
N PRO A 131 6.02 -10.44 12.12
CA PRO A 131 5.57 -11.17 10.93
C PRO A 131 4.22 -11.87 11.14
N LEU A 132 3.26 -11.61 10.25
CA LEU A 132 1.94 -12.23 10.25
C LEU A 132 1.81 -13.25 9.12
N HIS A 133 1.52 -14.51 9.46
CA HIS A 133 1.19 -15.55 8.49
C HIS A 133 -0.33 -15.71 8.37
N CYS A 134 -0.81 -15.81 7.13
CA CYS A 134 -2.20 -16.18 6.84
C CYS A 134 -2.34 -17.71 6.98
N GLY A 135 -3.22 -18.16 7.86
CA GLY A 135 -3.42 -19.59 8.11
C GLY A 135 -4.01 -20.34 6.90
N PRO A 136 -3.80 -21.66 6.77
CA PRO A 136 -4.38 -22.46 5.69
C PRO A 136 -5.91 -22.39 5.70
N ASP A 137 -6.52 -22.43 6.88
CA ASP A 137 -7.98 -22.37 7.08
C ASP A 137 -8.51 -20.92 7.27
N GLU A 138 -7.63 -19.92 7.33
CA GLU A 138 -7.99 -18.52 7.58
C GLU A 138 -8.47 -17.85 6.29
N GLU A 139 -9.62 -17.16 6.32
CA GLU A 139 -10.07 -16.39 5.16
C GLU A 139 -9.20 -15.13 4.96
N PRO A 140 -8.74 -14.82 3.73
CA PRO A 140 -7.96 -13.60 3.46
C PRO A 140 -8.65 -12.30 3.90
N ALA A 141 -9.98 -12.25 3.89
CA ALA A 141 -10.74 -11.09 4.35
C ALA A 141 -10.71 -10.90 5.88
N MET A 142 -10.53 -11.99 6.64
CA MET A 142 -10.35 -11.97 8.10
C MET A 142 -8.88 -11.67 8.46
N PHE A 143 -7.93 -12.29 7.75
CA PHE A 143 -6.50 -11.98 7.91
C PHE A 143 -6.21 -10.49 7.72
N ALA A 144 -6.88 -9.84 6.76
CA ALA A 144 -6.73 -8.41 6.48
C ALA A 144 -7.30 -7.46 7.57
N GLN A 145 -7.86 -7.98 8.67
CA GLN A 145 -8.39 -7.19 9.79
C GLN A 145 -7.55 -7.32 11.08
N ARG A 146 -6.44 -8.07 11.04
CA ARG A 146 -5.50 -8.30 12.16
C ARG A 146 -4.42 -7.23 12.24
#